data_AF-A0A9Q0YFE5-F1
#
_entry.id   AF-A0A9Q0YFE5-F1
#
_cell.length_a   1.000
_cell.length_b   1.000
_cell.length_c   1.000
_cell.angle_alpha   90.00
_cell.angle_beta   90.00
_cell.angle_gamma   90.00
#
_symmetry.space_group_name_H-M   'P 1'
#
loop_
_entity.id
_entity.type
_entity.pdbx_description
1 polymer ?
#
loop_
_entity_poly.entity_id
_entity_poly.type
_entity_poly.pdbx_seq_one_letter_code
_entity_poly.pdbx_strand_id
1 'polypeptide(L)'
;MDNIANVISVAGSEEEEGEEDEESSSSSPPLEEQLSNFRQQWKEELMSTKDGEGQVAHGRGRRRRKSSSLGENSSSLEDKAYSLFMQGVHAERDGLMFEAIKFYRQAVQLVPDIENKIQNITGFEDYESEEDSEGSVYEGDEDDSINQLSSQLSEMNINSIRVSCEKEFPQKGKHISALPIELLLLVFRWVVASHLDLRSLEQLSMVCRGFYVCARDVEIWRLVCQRIWGRGVYLTKDYPAWRQMFLERPHLRFDGVYICRTTYFRQGEQSFIDQFYRPWHMVEYYRYIRVFPDGVIMMLTSPEQPKDVVSKLRWKSASVEGILKGHYRLVDNILSGVLQREKPKDSEGSYQRFKRRNRNNNVSGVKEQTFHVEFNLTGPGRCNNTKLEWLHYSCETWYSASTVASVSEFDLSSFHPLIFSRVKSYTRAAVLPL
;
A
#
# COMPACT_ATOMS: atom_id res chain seq x y z
N MET A 1 -28.48 24.12 61.41
CA MET A 1 -29.81 24.55 61.87
C MET A 1 -30.68 24.55 60.62
N ASP A 2 -31.57 23.62 60.34
CA ASP A 2 -32.17 22.48 61.01
C ASP A 2 -32.64 21.56 59.85
N ASN A 3 -32.37 20.25 59.87
CA ASN A 3 -33.21 19.21 60.44
C ASN A 3 -34.67 19.25 59.91
N ILE A 4 -35.37 18.16 59.60
CA ILE A 4 -35.16 16.70 59.54
C ILE A 4 -36.51 16.14 59.03
N ALA A 5 -36.46 14.99 58.35
CA ALA A 5 -37.44 13.90 58.25
C ALA A 5 -38.97 14.11 58.16
N ASN A 6 -39.59 13.26 57.34
CA ASN A 6 -40.61 12.27 57.75
C ASN A 6 -41.13 11.50 56.49
N VAL A 7 -41.50 10.20 56.46
CA VAL A 7 -41.48 9.09 57.44
C VAL A 7 -42.05 7.79 56.78
N ILE A 8 -41.64 6.59 57.27
CA ILE A 8 -42.37 5.28 57.40
C ILE A 8 -42.61 4.39 56.14
N SER A 9 -42.48 3.05 56.09
CA SER A 9 -42.12 1.89 56.97
C SER A 9 -41.92 0.64 56.06
N VAL A 10 -40.93 -0.25 56.21
CA VAL A 10 -40.77 -1.43 57.10
C VAL A 10 -41.87 -2.51 57.04
N ALA A 11 -41.52 -3.68 56.51
CA ALA A 11 -41.80 -5.07 56.95
C ALA A 11 -41.16 -6.01 55.90
N GLY A 12 -40.52 -7.14 56.16
CA GLY A 12 -40.22 -7.94 57.36
C GLY A 12 -39.48 -9.19 56.86
N SER A 13 -38.52 -9.65 57.65
CA SER A 13 -37.62 -10.80 57.46
C SER A 13 -38.27 -12.13 57.82
N GLU A 14 -37.98 -13.20 57.07
CA GLU A 14 -37.93 -14.59 57.58
C GLU A 14 -36.77 -15.34 56.90
N GLU A 15 -35.94 -15.98 57.74
CA GLU A 15 -34.86 -16.93 57.43
C GLU A 15 -35.40 -18.36 57.58
N GLU A 16 -34.94 -19.29 56.74
CA GLU A 16 -34.42 -20.64 57.08
C GLU A 16 -34.11 -21.40 55.77
N GLU A 17 -32.83 -21.75 55.57
CA GLU A 17 -32.25 -23.12 55.45
C GLU A 17 -33.00 -24.04 54.46
N GLY A 18 -32.42 -24.71 53.47
CA GLY A 18 -31.07 -24.97 53.00
C GLY A 18 -31.19 -26.19 52.06
N GLU A 19 -30.44 -26.28 50.97
CA GLU A 19 -30.06 -27.56 50.35
C GLU A 19 -28.99 -27.34 49.26
N GLU A 20 -28.10 -28.31 49.20
CA GLU A 20 -26.80 -28.35 48.54
C GLU A 20 -26.92 -28.66 47.05
N ASP A 21 -26.14 -28.00 46.20
CA ASP A 21 -25.75 -28.54 44.89
C ASP A 21 -24.27 -28.23 44.63
N GLU A 22 -23.47 -29.30 44.57
CA GLU A 22 -22.06 -29.31 44.22
C GLU A 22 -21.87 -29.03 42.72
N GLU A 23 -21.25 -27.90 42.36
CA GLU A 23 -20.61 -27.74 41.04
C GLU A 23 -19.14 -27.34 41.17
N SER A 24 -18.30 -28.21 40.60
CA SER A 24 -16.84 -28.16 40.59
C SER A 24 -16.30 -26.92 39.87
N SER A 25 -15.75 -25.99 40.65
CA SER A 25 -14.97 -24.86 40.13
C SER A 25 -13.52 -25.30 39.80
N SER A 26 -13.18 -25.35 38.51
CA SER A 26 -11.79 -25.39 38.07
C SER A 26 -11.22 -23.97 38.08
N SER A 27 -10.73 -23.53 39.24
CA SER A 27 -10.06 -22.25 39.37
C SER A 27 -8.66 -22.31 38.72
N SER A 28 -8.47 -21.53 37.67
CA SER A 28 -7.14 -21.18 37.16
C SER A 28 -6.34 -20.46 38.26
N PRO A 29 -5.03 -20.74 38.45
CA PRO A 29 -4.27 -20.11 39.52
C PRO A 29 -4.16 -18.59 39.32
N PRO A 30 -4.03 -17.80 40.39
CA PRO A 30 -3.95 -16.34 40.33
C PRO A 30 -2.82 -15.87 39.39
N LEU A 31 -3.07 -14.80 38.64
CA LEU A 31 -2.12 -14.23 37.65
C LEU A 31 -0.71 -13.99 38.22
N GLU A 32 -0.62 -13.65 39.52
CA GLU A 32 0.64 -13.44 40.25
C GLU A 32 1.53 -14.70 40.27
N GLU A 33 0.92 -15.87 40.37
CA GLU A 33 1.59 -17.18 40.43
C GLU A 33 2.05 -17.64 39.04
N GLN A 34 1.29 -17.28 38.00
CA GLN A 34 1.72 -17.50 36.61
C GLN A 34 2.94 -16.64 36.26
N LEU A 35 2.97 -15.39 36.74
CA LEU A 35 4.09 -14.48 36.52
C LEU A 35 5.34 -14.87 37.32
N SER A 36 5.19 -15.43 38.52
CA SER A 36 6.33 -15.90 39.32
C SER A 36 6.98 -17.14 38.69
N ASN A 37 6.18 -18.09 38.21
CA ASN A 37 6.66 -19.28 37.51
C ASN A 37 7.38 -18.92 36.20
N PHE A 38 6.85 -17.96 35.44
CA PHE A 38 7.51 -17.45 34.23
C PHE A 38 8.87 -16.81 34.55
N ARG A 39 8.95 -16.00 35.62
CA ARG A 39 10.21 -15.36 36.04
C ARG A 39 11.27 -16.37 36.50
N GLN A 40 10.86 -17.47 37.12
CA GLN A 40 11.77 -18.55 37.51
C GLN A 40 12.32 -19.29 36.30
N GLN A 41 11.45 -19.72 35.37
CA GLN A 41 11.88 -20.41 34.15
C GLN A 41 12.84 -19.55 33.32
N TRP A 42 12.53 -18.26 33.17
CA TRP A 42 13.40 -17.34 32.43
C TRP A 42 14.77 -17.14 33.10
N LYS A 43 14.81 -17.16 34.44
CA LYS A 43 16.06 -17.05 35.20
C LYS A 43 16.91 -18.32 35.06
N GLU A 44 16.30 -19.49 34.97
CA GLU A 44 17.01 -20.76 34.75
C GLU A 44 17.60 -20.86 33.34
N GLU A 45 16.90 -20.38 32.31
CA GLU A 45 17.42 -20.31 30.93
C GLU A 45 18.66 -19.41 30.81
N LEU A 46 18.69 -18.27 31.51
CA LEU A 46 19.84 -17.35 31.53
C LEU A 46 21.06 -17.91 32.28
N MET A 47 20.85 -18.85 33.20
CA MET A 47 21.93 -19.48 33.96
C MET A 47 22.53 -20.66 33.19
N SER A 48 21.68 -21.46 32.53
CA SER A 48 22.10 -22.60 31.68
C SER A 48 23.01 -22.19 30.51
N THR A 49 22.86 -20.97 30.00
CA THR A 49 23.63 -20.46 28.86
C THR A 49 25.06 -20.02 29.19
N LYS A 50 25.47 -19.97 30.47
CA LYS A 50 26.80 -19.46 30.88
C LYS A 50 27.88 -20.53 31.13
N ASP A 51 27.54 -21.81 31.21
CA ASP A 51 28.47 -22.86 31.65
C ASP A 51 29.13 -23.67 30.51
N GLY A 52 29.12 -23.16 29.28
CA GLY A 52 29.42 -23.95 28.06
C GLY A 52 30.67 -23.62 27.24
N GLU A 53 31.67 -22.86 27.73
CA GLU A 53 32.88 -22.55 26.95
C GLU A 53 34.19 -22.90 27.67
N GLY A 54 34.83 -24.00 27.23
CA GLY A 54 36.17 -24.37 27.69
C GLY A 54 36.83 -25.55 26.98
N GLN A 55 37.86 -25.22 26.17
CA GLN A 55 39.05 -26.01 25.79
C GLN A 55 39.09 -26.84 24.49
N VAL A 56 40.27 -26.72 23.85
CA VAL A 56 40.71 -27.09 22.49
C VAL A 56 41.74 -28.23 22.58
N ALA A 57 41.69 -29.24 21.68
CA ALA A 57 42.86 -29.76 20.91
C ALA A 57 42.61 -31.05 20.10
N HIS A 58 42.97 -30.97 18.81
CA HIS A 58 43.55 -31.93 17.84
C HIS A 58 43.06 -33.39 17.65
N GLY A 59 42.68 -33.70 16.41
CA GLY A 59 42.77 -35.04 15.80
C GLY A 59 42.10 -35.15 14.43
N ARG A 60 42.89 -35.27 13.35
CA ARG A 60 42.42 -35.40 11.94
C ARG A 60 41.65 -36.70 11.70
N GLY A 61 40.46 -36.62 11.09
CA GLY A 61 39.71 -37.78 10.59
C GLY A 61 38.51 -37.40 9.74
N ARG A 62 38.60 -37.70 8.44
CA ARG A 62 37.64 -37.39 7.37
C ARG A 62 36.27 -38.09 7.63
N ARG A 63 35.19 -37.36 7.89
CA ARG A 63 33.80 -37.91 7.87
C ARG A 63 32.73 -36.84 7.58
N ARG A 64 31.71 -37.30 6.83
CA ARG A 64 30.51 -36.62 6.30
C ARG A 64 29.93 -35.55 7.23
N ARG A 65 29.64 -34.36 6.68
CA ARG A 65 28.89 -33.29 7.37
C ARG A 65 27.47 -33.78 7.65
N LYS A 66 27.18 -34.04 8.92
CA LYS A 66 25.85 -34.06 9.54
C LYS A 66 25.62 -32.64 10.05
N SER A 67 24.57 -31.97 9.57
CA SER A 67 24.11 -30.68 10.10
C SER A 67 23.09 -30.95 11.20
N SER A 68 23.44 -30.67 12.45
CA SER A 68 22.53 -30.73 13.60
C SER A 68 22.87 -29.60 14.58
N SER A 69 22.04 -28.55 14.57
CA SER A 69 21.69 -27.68 15.72
C SER A 69 20.76 -26.51 15.32
N LEU A 70 19.87 -26.71 14.35
CA LEU A 70 18.82 -25.73 13.95
C LEU A 70 17.42 -26.37 13.84
N GLY A 71 17.29 -27.69 14.06
CA GLY A 71 16.05 -28.44 13.81
C GLY A 71 15.13 -28.66 15.03
N GLU A 72 15.62 -28.47 16.26
CA GLU A 72 14.80 -28.72 17.46
C GLU A 72 13.81 -27.57 17.73
N ASN A 73 14.20 -26.31 17.49
CA ASN A 73 13.30 -25.17 17.68
C ASN A 73 12.22 -25.09 16.60
N SER A 74 12.51 -25.47 15.36
CA SER A 74 11.50 -25.51 14.28
C SER A 74 10.44 -26.57 14.55
N SER A 75 10.83 -27.76 15.03
CA SER A 75 9.89 -28.80 15.46
C SER A 75 8.98 -28.27 16.58
N SER A 76 9.55 -27.61 17.60
CA SER A 76 8.76 -27.13 18.75
C SER A 76 7.74 -26.04 18.39
N LEU A 77 8.05 -25.20 17.40
CA LEU A 77 7.15 -24.15 16.91
C LEU A 77 6.05 -24.73 16.03
N GLU A 78 6.39 -25.71 15.20
CA GLU A 78 5.42 -26.45 14.38
C GLU A 78 4.44 -27.24 15.24
N ASP A 79 4.92 -27.92 16.30
CA ASP A 79 4.08 -28.67 17.25
C ASP A 79 3.11 -27.76 18.02
N LYS A 80 3.58 -26.57 18.44
CA LYS A 80 2.74 -25.55 19.09
C LYS A 80 1.68 -25.02 18.13
N ALA A 81 2.07 -24.69 16.91
CA ALA A 81 1.15 -24.20 15.90
C ALA A 81 0.09 -25.27 15.55
N TYR A 82 0.48 -26.55 15.50
CA TYR A 82 -0.44 -27.68 15.28
C TYR A 82 -1.45 -27.82 16.42
N SER A 83 -1.00 -27.74 17.67
CA SER A 83 -1.89 -27.82 18.83
C SER A 83 -2.94 -26.71 18.86
N LEU A 84 -2.54 -25.47 18.49
CA LEU A 84 -3.44 -24.33 18.38
C LEU A 84 -4.42 -24.50 17.23
N PHE A 85 -3.96 -25.03 16.09
CA PHE A 85 -4.85 -25.29 14.96
C PHE A 85 -5.93 -26.33 15.30
N MET A 86 -5.56 -27.43 15.97
CA MET A 86 -6.51 -28.45 16.42
C MET A 86 -7.51 -27.92 17.44
N GLN A 87 -7.10 -27.02 18.34
CA GLN A 87 -8.01 -26.32 19.25
C GLN A 87 -9.03 -25.45 18.47
N GLY A 88 -8.60 -24.81 17.39
CA GLY A 88 -9.49 -24.10 16.47
C GLY A 88 -10.54 -25.01 15.84
N VAL A 89 -10.14 -26.20 15.37
CA VAL A 89 -11.05 -27.20 14.78
C VAL A 89 -12.06 -27.73 15.78
N HIS A 90 -11.66 -27.96 17.03
CA HIS A 90 -12.58 -28.34 18.10
C HIS A 90 -13.59 -27.23 18.42
N ALA A 91 -13.11 -25.98 18.59
CA ALA A 91 -13.98 -24.84 18.83
C ALA A 91 -14.97 -24.57 17.67
N GLU A 92 -14.57 -24.86 16.43
CA GLU A 92 -15.44 -24.76 15.25
C GLU A 92 -16.55 -25.83 15.27
N ARG A 93 -16.21 -27.09 15.63
CA ARG A 93 -17.19 -28.17 15.80
C ARG A 93 -18.17 -27.89 16.93
N ASP A 94 -17.71 -27.23 17.98
CA ASP A 94 -18.53 -26.84 19.13
C ASP A 94 -19.35 -25.56 18.87
N GLY A 95 -19.23 -24.94 17.69
CA GLY A 95 -19.97 -23.74 17.29
C GLY A 95 -19.45 -22.42 17.88
N LEU A 96 -18.30 -22.44 18.56
CA LEU A 96 -17.62 -21.28 19.15
C LEU A 96 -16.73 -20.57 18.13
N MET A 97 -17.37 -19.98 17.11
CA MET A 97 -16.68 -19.38 15.95
C MET A 97 -15.64 -18.31 16.30
N PHE A 98 -15.88 -17.51 17.34
CA PHE A 98 -14.96 -16.44 17.75
C PHE A 98 -13.68 -16.99 18.38
N GLU A 99 -13.77 -18.07 19.16
CA GLU A 99 -12.61 -18.73 19.75
C GLU A 99 -11.80 -19.48 18.69
N ALA A 100 -12.49 -20.12 17.74
CA ALA A 100 -11.86 -20.75 16.58
C ALA A 100 -10.98 -19.77 15.78
N ILE A 101 -11.50 -18.58 15.44
CA ILE A 101 -10.74 -17.54 14.71
C ILE A 101 -9.49 -17.09 15.48
N LYS A 102 -9.57 -17.00 16.81
CA LYS A 102 -8.43 -16.62 17.65
C LYS A 102 -7.32 -17.67 17.56
N PHE A 103 -7.68 -18.95 17.70
CA PHE A 103 -6.72 -20.05 17.63
C PHE A 103 -6.10 -20.20 16.24
N TYR A 104 -6.89 -20.09 15.17
CA TYR A 104 -6.38 -20.12 13.79
C TYR A 104 -5.41 -18.97 13.50
N ARG A 105 -5.72 -17.74 13.93
CA ARG A 105 -4.81 -16.60 13.77
C ARG A 105 -3.49 -16.79 14.50
N GLN A 106 -3.52 -17.36 15.71
CA GLN A 106 -2.31 -17.65 16.48
C GLN A 106 -1.47 -18.75 15.81
N ALA A 107 -2.11 -19.78 15.24
CA ALA A 107 -1.43 -20.83 14.50
C ALA A 107 -0.75 -20.29 13.22
N VAL A 108 -1.44 -19.47 12.43
CA VAL A 108 -0.90 -18.86 11.20
C VAL A 108 0.23 -17.85 11.48
N GLN A 109 0.17 -17.15 12.61
CA GLN A 109 1.25 -16.25 13.04
C GLN A 109 2.56 -17.00 13.37
N LEU A 110 2.46 -18.24 13.88
CA LEU A 110 3.62 -19.08 14.14
C LEU A 110 4.14 -19.75 12.85
N VAL A 111 3.23 -20.27 12.02
CA VAL A 111 3.55 -20.93 10.74
C VAL A 111 2.57 -20.46 9.66
N PRO A 112 2.99 -19.60 8.73
CA PRO A 112 2.10 -18.98 7.72
C PRO A 112 1.39 -19.93 6.74
N ASP A 113 1.77 -21.22 6.68
CA ASP A 113 1.20 -22.24 5.78
C ASP A 113 0.73 -23.51 6.53
N ILE A 114 0.32 -23.36 7.79
CA ILE A 114 -0.02 -24.52 8.65
C ILE A 114 -1.21 -25.34 8.11
N GLU A 115 -2.17 -24.68 7.47
CA GLU A 115 -3.35 -25.33 6.87
C GLU A 115 -2.93 -26.35 5.80
N ASN A 116 -2.06 -25.95 4.88
CA ASN A 116 -1.55 -26.82 3.82
C ASN A 116 -0.70 -27.97 4.39
N LYS A 117 0.09 -27.69 5.43
CA LYS A 117 0.88 -28.74 6.10
C LYS A 117 -0.01 -29.78 6.78
N ILE A 118 -1.12 -29.37 7.39
CA ILE A 118 -2.06 -30.27 8.06
C ILE A 118 -2.85 -31.08 7.04
N GLN A 119 -3.36 -30.46 5.98
CA GLN A 119 -4.05 -31.16 4.89
C GLN A 119 -3.17 -32.26 4.27
N ASN A 120 -1.87 -32.01 4.10
CA ASN A 120 -0.91 -33.00 3.62
C ASN A 120 -0.64 -34.16 4.60
N ILE A 121 -0.83 -33.95 5.91
CA ILE A 121 -0.57 -34.94 6.97
C ILE A 121 -1.82 -35.78 7.28
N THR A 122 -3.01 -35.18 7.26
CA THR A 122 -4.24 -35.82 7.76
C THR A 122 -5.07 -36.51 6.69
N GLY A 123 -4.73 -36.39 5.40
CA GLY A 123 -5.44 -37.13 4.33
C GLY A 123 -6.96 -36.96 4.40
N PHE A 124 -7.42 -35.78 4.82
CA PHE A 124 -8.83 -35.46 4.95
C PHE A 124 -9.34 -35.06 3.56
N GLU A 125 -9.88 -36.03 2.84
CA GLU A 125 -10.62 -35.79 1.59
C GLU A 125 -11.96 -35.13 1.93
N ASP A 126 -12.13 -33.88 1.53
CA ASP A 126 -13.44 -33.36 1.13
C ASP A 126 -13.28 -32.42 -0.07
N TYR A 127 -14.25 -32.53 -0.96
CA TYR A 127 -14.27 -32.18 -2.38
C TYR A 127 -14.23 -30.67 -2.71
N GLU A 128 -13.83 -30.41 -3.97
CA GLU A 128 -13.98 -29.19 -4.80
C GLU A 128 -12.91 -28.08 -4.70
N SER A 129 -11.94 -28.16 -5.61
CA SER A 129 -11.68 -27.07 -6.56
C SER A 129 -11.00 -27.63 -7.81
N GLU A 130 -11.78 -27.79 -8.88
CA GLU A 130 -11.23 -27.82 -10.23
C GLU A 130 -10.73 -26.41 -10.56
N GLU A 131 -9.41 -26.21 -10.51
CA GLU A 131 -8.77 -25.14 -11.25
C GLU A 131 -7.99 -25.77 -12.41
N ASP A 132 -8.50 -25.50 -13.61
CA ASP A 132 -7.91 -25.83 -14.91
C ASP A 132 -6.43 -25.40 -14.96
N SER A 133 -5.53 -26.38 -14.82
CA SER A 133 -4.12 -26.25 -15.16
C SER A 133 -3.88 -26.87 -16.54
N GLU A 134 -4.40 -26.26 -17.60
CA GLU A 134 -3.89 -26.47 -18.96
C GLU A 134 -2.78 -25.44 -19.24
N GLY A 135 -1.59 -25.70 -18.71
CA GLY A 135 -0.35 -25.10 -19.21
C GLY A 135 0.01 -25.75 -20.54
N SER A 136 -0.47 -25.21 -21.65
CA SER A 136 -0.01 -25.62 -22.97
C SER A 136 1.40 -25.07 -23.22
N VAL A 137 2.36 -25.98 -23.38
CA VAL A 137 3.70 -25.68 -23.87
C VAL A 137 3.64 -25.74 -25.40
N TYR A 138 3.53 -24.56 -26.02
CA TYR A 138 3.75 -24.37 -27.46
C TYR A 138 4.81 -23.28 -27.68
N GLU A 139 6.02 -23.42 -27.13
CA GLU A 139 7.13 -22.48 -27.36
C GLU A 139 7.90 -22.74 -28.68
N GLY A 140 7.23 -23.27 -29.72
CA GLY A 140 7.90 -23.66 -30.98
C GLY A 140 7.72 -22.69 -32.14
N ASP A 141 6.50 -22.21 -32.38
CA ASP A 141 6.14 -21.46 -33.60
C ASP A 141 5.87 -19.96 -33.36
N GLU A 142 5.60 -19.55 -32.11
CA GLU A 142 5.31 -18.15 -31.80
C GLU A 142 6.57 -17.26 -31.92
N ASP A 143 7.74 -17.74 -31.51
CA ASP A 143 8.96 -16.95 -31.49
C ASP A 143 9.43 -16.56 -32.89
N ASP A 144 9.34 -17.46 -33.88
CA ASP A 144 9.68 -17.14 -35.27
C ASP A 144 8.71 -16.13 -35.87
N SER A 145 7.42 -16.22 -35.52
CA SER A 145 6.40 -15.25 -35.94
C SER A 145 6.63 -13.86 -35.32
N ILE A 146 7.02 -13.81 -34.04
CA ILE A 146 7.32 -12.57 -33.31
C ILE A 146 8.59 -11.93 -33.87
N ASN A 147 9.61 -12.72 -34.17
CA ASN A 147 10.87 -12.24 -34.76
C ASN A 147 10.65 -11.69 -36.17
N GLN A 148 9.81 -12.35 -36.98
CA GLN A 148 9.44 -11.86 -38.30
C GLN A 148 8.64 -10.55 -38.23
N LEU A 149 7.67 -10.45 -37.31
CA LEU A 149 6.90 -9.23 -37.07
C LEU A 149 7.78 -8.08 -36.56
N SER A 150 8.71 -8.37 -35.65
CA SER A 150 9.67 -7.40 -35.13
C SER A 150 10.54 -6.82 -36.26
N SER A 151 11.02 -7.69 -37.16
CA SER A 151 11.80 -7.29 -38.34
C SER A 151 10.97 -6.38 -39.25
N GLN A 152 9.74 -6.77 -39.59
CA GLN A 152 8.84 -5.95 -40.41
C GLN A 152 8.52 -4.59 -39.78
N LEU A 153 8.36 -4.52 -38.46
CA LEU A 153 8.10 -3.27 -37.72
C LEU A 153 9.33 -2.38 -37.67
N SER A 154 10.53 -2.96 -37.60
CA SER A 154 11.79 -2.22 -37.59
C SER A 154 12.12 -1.55 -38.93
N GLU A 155 11.65 -2.15 -40.04
CA GLU A 155 11.85 -1.63 -41.39
C GLU A 155 10.90 -0.47 -41.74
N MET A 156 9.84 -0.25 -40.96
CA MET A 156 8.87 0.81 -41.23
C MET A 156 9.46 2.20 -40.97
N ASN A 157 9.34 3.10 -41.96
CA ASN A 157 9.84 4.46 -41.85
C ASN A 157 8.71 5.49 -41.96
N ILE A 158 8.92 6.67 -41.40
CA ILE A 158 8.05 7.84 -41.48
C ILE A 158 7.76 8.21 -42.95
N ASN A 159 8.69 7.95 -43.86
CA ASN A 159 8.51 8.24 -45.29
C ASN A 159 7.45 7.36 -45.98
N SER A 160 7.12 6.18 -45.43
CA SER A 160 6.09 5.28 -45.98
C SER A 160 4.70 5.50 -45.37
N ILE A 161 4.49 6.56 -44.58
CA ILE A 161 3.22 6.82 -43.88
C ILE A 161 2.04 6.97 -44.83
N ARG A 162 2.22 7.59 -46.01
CA ARG A 162 1.12 7.78 -46.98
C ARG A 162 0.55 6.46 -47.51
N VAL A 163 1.39 5.44 -47.62
CA VAL A 163 0.99 4.07 -48.03
C VAL A 163 0.49 3.27 -46.82
N SER A 164 0.88 3.66 -45.61
CA SER A 164 0.61 2.93 -44.37
C SER A 164 -0.63 3.43 -43.60
N CYS A 165 -1.31 4.46 -44.11
CA CYS A 165 -2.50 5.08 -43.52
C CYS A 165 -3.53 5.38 -44.62
N GLU A 166 -4.30 4.37 -44.98
CA GLU A 166 -5.29 4.44 -46.06
C GLU A 166 -6.71 4.39 -45.52
N LYS A 167 -7.65 4.90 -46.31
CA LYS A 167 -9.08 4.87 -45.97
C LYS A 167 -9.60 3.44 -46.18
N GLU A 168 -10.25 2.88 -45.17
CA GLU A 168 -10.94 1.59 -45.30
C GLU A 168 -12.24 1.74 -46.10
N PHE A 169 -12.95 2.85 -45.90
CA PHE A 169 -14.23 3.14 -46.54
C PHE A 169 -14.17 4.40 -47.42
N PRO A 170 -15.04 4.52 -48.44
CA PRO A 170 -15.18 5.75 -49.20
C PRO A 170 -15.71 6.87 -48.30
N GLN A 171 -14.95 7.98 -48.23
CA GLN A 171 -15.28 9.14 -47.41
C GLN A 171 -15.49 10.37 -48.29
N LYS A 172 -16.44 11.25 -47.90
CA LYS A 172 -16.70 12.53 -48.58
C LYS A 172 -15.65 13.61 -48.22
N GLY A 173 -15.05 13.52 -47.04
CA GLY A 173 -14.02 14.45 -46.56
C GLY A 173 -12.60 14.03 -46.92
N LYS A 174 -11.63 14.93 -46.73
CA LYS A 174 -10.20 14.58 -46.85
C LYS A 174 -9.80 13.66 -45.70
N HIS A 175 -9.12 12.56 -46.03
CA HIS A 175 -8.59 11.62 -45.05
C HIS A 175 -7.42 12.22 -44.25
N ILE A 176 -7.22 11.76 -43.01
CA ILE A 176 -6.15 12.27 -42.12
C ILE A 176 -4.75 12.09 -42.72
N SER A 177 -4.54 11.07 -43.55
CA SER A 177 -3.27 10.83 -44.25
C SER A 177 -2.93 11.87 -45.33
N ALA A 178 -3.87 12.75 -45.67
CA ALA A 178 -3.59 13.89 -46.54
C ALA A 178 -2.81 15.01 -45.82
N LEU A 179 -2.71 14.99 -44.49
CA LEU A 179 -1.93 15.96 -43.73
C LEU A 179 -0.42 15.76 -43.97
N PRO A 180 0.36 16.85 -44.07
CA PRO A 180 1.81 16.80 -43.93
C PRO A 180 2.20 16.12 -42.62
N ILE A 181 3.30 15.36 -42.66
CA ILE A 181 3.76 14.56 -41.53
C ILE A 181 4.10 15.42 -40.31
N GLU A 182 4.60 16.63 -40.53
CA GLU A 182 4.93 17.60 -39.50
C GLU A 182 3.69 18.00 -38.70
N LEU A 183 2.54 18.16 -39.38
CA LEU A 183 1.26 18.45 -38.75
C LEU A 183 0.71 17.23 -38.01
N LEU A 184 0.90 16.03 -38.55
CA LEU A 184 0.50 14.80 -37.87
C LEU A 184 1.33 14.59 -36.58
N LEU A 185 2.65 14.77 -36.64
CA LEU A 185 3.51 14.72 -35.45
C LEU A 185 3.18 15.81 -34.44
N LEU A 186 2.76 17.01 -34.89
CA LEU A 186 2.23 18.03 -34.00
C LEU A 186 0.98 17.53 -33.26
N VAL A 187 0.03 16.91 -33.95
CA VAL A 187 -1.16 16.29 -33.31
C VAL A 187 -0.75 15.25 -32.27
N PHE A 188 0.25 14.42 -32.56
CA PHE A 188 0.74 13.42 -31.61
C PHE A 188 1.36 14.06 -30.36
N ARG A 189 2.10 15.17 -30.51
CA ARG A 189 2.60 15.96 -29.36
C ARG A 189 1.45 16.55 -28.52
N TRP A 190 0.35 16.95 -29.15
CA TRP A 190 -0.86 17.39 -28.44
C TRP A 190 -1.60 16.26 -27.73
N VAL A 191 -1.51 15.02 -28.23
CA VAL A 191 -2.12 13.86 -27.59
C VAL A 191 -1.37 13.50 -26.31
N VAL A 192 -0.03 13.53 -26.32
CA VAL A 192 0.77 13.34 -25.10
C VAL A 192 0.55 14.50 -24.12
N ALA A 193 0.52 15.73 -24.65
CA ALA A 193 0.32 16.98 -23.92
C ALA A 193 1.32 17.21 -22.77
N SER A 194 1.16 18.34 -22.07
CA SER A 194 1.91 18.65 -20.85
C SER A 194 1.70 17.67 -19.67
N HIS A 195 0.71 16.78 -19.78
CA HIS A 195 0.32 15.80 -18.76
C HIS A 195 0.97 14.43 -18.95
N LEU A 196 1.72 14.21 -20.04
CA LEU A 196 2.38 12.94 -20.36
C LEU A 196 1.40 11.76 -20.50
N ASP A 197 0.32 11.93 -21.27
CA ASP A 197 -0.63 10.87 -21.58
C ASP A 197 -0.10 9.92 -22.68
N LEU A 198 0.88 9.10 -22.29
CA LEU A 198 1.52 8.11 -23.17
C LEU A 198 0.57 6.96 -23.53
N ARG A 199 -0.50 6.75 -22.76
CA ARG A 199 -1.49 5.73 -23.07
C ARG A 199 -2.27 6.09 -24.32
N SER A 200 -2.72 7.34 -24.42
CA SER A 200 -3.41 7.82 -25.62
C SER A 200 -2.48 7.78 -26.85
N LEU A 201 -1.18 8.00 -26.68
CA LEU A 201 -0.17 7.83 -27.74
C LEU A 201 -0.08 6.36 -28.22
N GLU A 202 0.02 5.41 -27.30
CA GLU A 202 0.05 3.98 -27.66
C GLU A 202 -1.28 3.52 -28.28
N GLN A 203 -2.42 4.07 -27.83
CA GLN A 203 -3.72 3.82 -28.47
C GLN A 203 -3.76 4.32 -29.92
N LEU A 204 -3.21 5.51 -30.21
CA LEU A 204 -3.05 5.97 -31.58
C LEU A 204 -2.16 5.03 -32.39
N SER A 205 -1.11 4.49 -31.79
CA SER A 205 -0.18 3.58 -32.46
C SER A 205 -0.86 2.30 -32.98
N MET A 206 -1.98 1.89 -32.38
CA MET A 206 -2.76 0.71 -32.78
C MET A 206 -3.72 0.96 -33.95
N VAL A 207 -3.89 2.21 -34.40
CA VAL A 207 -4.86 2.55 -35.45
C VAL A 207 -4.41 2.06 -36.83
N CYS A 208 -3.16 2.30 -37.19
CA CYS A 208 -2.59 1.88 -38.46
C CYS A 208 -1.06 1.84 -38.39
N ARG A 209 -0.41 1.20 -39.38
CA ARG A 209 1.05 1.14 -39.50
C ARG A 209 1.68 2.55 -39.53
N GLY A 210 1.06 3.51 -40.21
CA GLY A 210 1.57 4.89 -40.23
C GLY A 210 1.57 5.56 -38.86
N PHE A 211 0.53 5.34 -38.06
CA PHE A 211 0.42 5.89 -36.71
C PHE A 211 1.35 5.16 -35.73
N TYR A 212 1.57 3.86 -35.93
CA TYR A 212 2.55 3.08 -35.18
C TYR A 212 3.95 3.70 -35.27
N VAL A 213 4.35 4.09 -36.48
CA VAL A 213 5.64 4.76 -36.74
C VAL A 213 5.66 6.17 -36.15
N CYS A 214 4.59 6.97 -36.33
CA CYS A 214 4.51 8.32 -35.75
C CYS A 214 4.61 8.33 -34.22
N ALA A 215 3.98 7.35 -33.55
CA ALA A 215 4.03 7.22 -32.09
C ALA A 215 5.44 6.89 -31.58
N ARG A 216 6.31 6.36 -32.44
CA ARG A 216 7.70 6.01 -32.15
C ARG A 216 8.70 7.08 -32.58
N ASP A 217 8.22 8.26 -32.95
CA ASP A 217 9.07 9.39 -33.33
C ASP A 217 10.04 9.78 -32.20
N VAL A 218 11.31 9.96 -32.58
CA VAL A 218 12.43 10.18 -31.66
C VAL A 218 12.24 11.46 -30.84
N GLU A 219 11.68 12.51 -31.45
CA GLU A 219 11.47 13.78 -30.76
C GLU A 219 10.43 13.68 -29.64
N ILE A 220 9.35 12.93 -29.86
CA ILE A 220 8.32 12.70 -28.83
C ILE A 220 8.98 12.07 -27.60
N TRP A 221 9.70 10.97 -27.79
CA TRP A 221 10.34 10.26 -26.68
C TRP A 221 11.45 11.09 -26.01
N ARG A 222 12.21 11.88 -26.78
CA ARG A 222 13.19 12.83 -26.21
C ARG A 222 12.51 13.83 -25.28
N LEU A 223 11.42 14.46 -25.72
CA LEU A 223 10.69 15.45 -24.94
C LEU A 223 10.06 14.83 -23.68
N VAL A 224 9.50 13.62 -23.78
CA VAL A 224 9.00 12.85 -22.63
C VAL A 224 10.12 12.62 -21.61
N CYS A 225 11.28 12.14 -22.05
CA CYS A 225 12.42 11.89 -21.16
C CYS A 225 12.91 13.17 -20.49
N GLN A 226 13.02 14.27 -21.25
CA GLN A 226 13.40 15.58 -20.69
C GLN A 226 12.37 16.11 -19.69
N ARG A 227 11.09 15.80 -19.86
CA ARG A 227 10.03 16.21 -18.95
C ARG A 227 10.08 15.44 -17.63
N ILE A 228 10.49 14.17 -17.66
CA ILE A 228 10.56 13.26 -16.51
C ILE A 228 11.85 13.44 -15.72
N TRP A 229 13.01 13.40 -16.41
CA TRP A 229 14.33 13.42 -15.77
C TRP A 229 15.04 14.77 -15.86
N GLY A 230 14.44 15.76 -16.53
CA GLY A 230 14.99 17.10 -16.68
C GLY A 230 15.79 17.30 -17.97
N ARG A 231 16.09 18.56 -18.28
CA ARG A 231 16.73 18.97 -19.55
C ARG A 231 18.15 18.43 -19.75
N GLY A 232 18.83 18.05 -18.68
CA GLY A 232 20.21 17.54 -18.71
C GLY A 232 20.32 16.05 -19.06
N VAL A 233 19.20 15.37 -19.35
CA VAL A 233 19.22 13.95 -19.70
C VAL A 233 19.79 13.72 -21.10
N TYR A 234 20.61 12.68 -21.25
CA TYR A 234 21.24 12.28 -22.52
C TYR A 234 21.23 10.75 -22.65
N LEU A 235 21.36 10.26 -23.88
CA LEU A 235 21.45 8.82 -24.17
C LEU A 235 22.80 8.28 -23.67
N THR A 236 22.77 7.12 -23.03
CA THR A 236 23.96 6.44 -22.50
C THR A 236 24.21 5.16 -23.28
N LYS A 237 25.33 4.47 -22.99
CA LYS A 237 25.59 3.14 -23.57
C LYS A 237 24.53 2.13 -23.15
N ASP A 238 24.02 2.25 -21.92
CA ASP A 238 22.96 1.38 -21.40
C ASP A 238 21.61 1.68 -22.04
N TYR A 239 21.39 2.93 -22.48
CA TYR A 239 20.16 3.39 -23.12
C TYR A 239 20.42 4.09 -24.45
N PRO A 240 20.62 3.32 -25.55
CA PRO A 240 20.95 3.88 -26.86
C PRO A 240 19.77 4.59 -27.54
N ALA A 241 18.54 4.38 -27.10
CA ALA A 241 17.33 5.00 -27.66
C ALA A 241 16.44 5.63 -26.58
N TRP A 242 15.81 6.78 -26.88
CA TRP A 242 14.96 7.52 -25.93
C TRP A 242 13.77 6.70 -25.43
N ARG A 243 13.12 5.94 -26.32
CA ARG A 243 12.00 5.07 -25.94
C ARG A 243 12.45 3.92 -25.04
N GLN A 244 13.60 3.33 -25.34
CA GLN A 244 14.17 2.26 -24.51
C GLN A 244 14.51 2.80 -23.11
N MET A 245 15.16 3.96 -23.06
CA MET A 245 15.40 4.69 -21.82
C MET A 245 14.11 4.89 -21.02
N PHE A 246 13.03 5.29 -21.70
CA PHE A 246 11.73 5.47 -21.07
C PHE A 246 11.21 4.18 -20.41
N LEU A 247 11.31 3.04 -21.10
CA LEU A 247 10.76 1.77 -20.64
C LEU A 247 11.58 1.13 -19.51
N GLU A 248 12.90 1.26 -19.57
CA GLU A 248 13.81 0.53 -18.67
C GLU A 248 14.21 1.38 -17.45
N ARG A 249 14.35 2.70 -17.61
CA ARG A 249 14.76 3.58 -16.52
C ARG A 249 13.60 3.83 -15.55
N PRO A 250 13.82 3.70 -14.23
CA PRO A 250 12.80 4.00 -13.24
C PRO A 250 12.30 5.45 -13.31
N HIS A 251 10.97 5.63 -13.26
CA HIS A 251 10.30 6.92 -13.32
C HIS A 251 8.88 6.85 -12.75
N LEU A 252 8.33 7.95 -12.23
CA LEU A 252 6.96 7.95 -11.71
C LEU A 252 5.91 7.89 -12.82
N ARG A 253 4.77 7.28 -12.49
CA ARG A 253 3.60 7.24 -13.38
C ARG A 253 2.63 8.38 -13.10
N PHE A 254 2.15 9.03 -14.16
CA PHE A 254 1.24 10.18 -14.09
C PHE A 254 -0.19 9.85 -14.58
N ASP A 255 -0.44 8.63 -15.04
CA ASP A 255 -1.73 8.16 -15.57
C ASP A 255 -2.63 7.51 -14.51
N GLY A 256 -2.34 7.68 -13.23
CA GLY A 256 -3.07 7.05 -12.12
C GLY A 256 -2.68 7.57 -10.74
N VAL A 257 -3.15 6.90 -9.70
CA VAL A 257 -2.89 7.26 -8.31
C VAL A 257 -2.25 6.09 -7.59
N TYR A 258 -1.33 6.35 -6.66
CA TYR A 258 -0.80 5.33 -5.78
C TYR A 258 -1.73 5.21 -4.57
N ILE A 259 -2.20 4.00 -4.27
CA ILE A 259 -3.19 3.74 -3.24
C ILE A 259 -2.65 2.69 -2.27
N CYS A 260 -2.76 2.95 -0.98
CA CYS A 260 -2.60 1.97 0.08
C CYS A 260 -3.92 1.85 0.83
N ARG A 261 -4.36 0.62 1.08
CA ARG A 261 -5.51 0.29 1.92
C ARG A 261 -4.99 -0.24 3.24
N THR A 262 -5.47 0.30 4.35
CA THR A 262 -5.07 -0.13 5.69
C THR A 262 -6.32 -0.42 6.51
N THR A 263 -6.33 -1.58 7.15
CA THR A 263 -7.40 -2.03 8.04
C THR A 263 -6.81 -2.33 9.41
N TYR A 264 -7.47 -1.86 10.46
CA TYR A 264 -7.12 -2.21 11.83
C TYR A 264 -8.37 -2.34 12.69
N PHE A 265 -8.27 -3.12 13.76
CA PHE A 265 -9.35 -3.29 14.72
C PHE A 265 -9.07 -2.42 15.94
N ARG A 266 -10.08 -1.69 16.41
CA ARG A 266 -10.03 -0.94 17.67
C ARG A 266 -11.27 -1.22 18.49
N GLN A 267 -11.12 -1.16 19.81
CA GLN A 267 -12.27 -1.22 20.71
C GLN A 267 -13.07 0.08 20.61
N GLY A 268 -14.40 -0.04 20.62
CA GLY A 268 -15.31 1.09 20.72
C GLY A 268 -15.27 1.73 22.09
N GLU A 269 -15.76 2.96 22.16
CA GLU A 269 -15.97 3.65 23.44
C GLU A 269 -17.04 2.92 24.26
N GLN A 270 -16.90 2.92 25.58
CA GLN A 270 -17.90 2.36 26.46
C GLN A 270 -19.19 3.16 26.33
N SER A 271 -20.30 2.47 26.07
CA SER A 271 -21.61 3.11 26.10
C SER A 271 -21.92 3.52 27.54
N PHE A 272 -22.44 4.73 27.74
CA PHE A 272 -22.86 5.22 29.08
C PHE A 272 -23.96 4.35 29.72
N ILE A 273 -24.70 3.58 28.92
CA ILE A 273 -25.84 2.76 29.34
C ILE A 273 -25.45 1.31 29.59
N ASP A 274 -24.48 0.78 28.84
CA ASP A 274 -24.04 -0.62 28.94
C ASP A 274 -22.52 -0.65 29.12
N GLN A 275 -22.08 -0.76 30.38
CA GLN A 275 -20.67 -0.80 30.76
C GLN A 275 -19.99 -2.13 30.42
N PHE A 276 -20.78 -3.18 30.11
CA PHE A 276 -20.28 -4.52 29.84
C PHE A 276 -20.07 -4.79 28.34
N TYR A 277 -20.77 -4.07 27.47
CA TYR A 277 -20.61 -4.21 26.03
C TYR A 277 -19.52 -3.29 25.47
N ARG A 278 -18.45 -3.90 24.93
CA ARG A 278 -17.39 -3.22 24.18
C ARG A 278 -17.34 -3.73 22.74
N PRO A 279 -17.99 -3.06 21.78
CA PRO A 279 -17.94 -3.48 20.39
C PRO A 279 -16.52 -3.34 19.83
N TRP A 280 -16.12 -4.27 18.98
CA TRP A 280 -14.91 -4.13 18.18
C TRP A 280 -15.25 -3.49 16.85
N HIS A 281 -14.55 -2.42 16.50
CA HIS A 281 -14.69 -1.75 15.21
C HIS A 281 -13.54 -2.11 14.29
N MET A 282 -13.87 -2.60 13.10
CA MET A 282 -12.95 -2.66 11.98
C MET A 282 -12.91 -1.28 11.30
N VAL A 283 -11.77 -0.61 11.39
CA VAL A 283 -11.53 0.67 10.72
C VAL A 283 -10.75 0.41 9.44
N GLU A 284 -11.33 0.79 8.31
CA GLU A 284 -10.66 0.80 7.01
C GLU A 284 -10.40 2.26 6.59
N TYR A 285 -9.19 2.53 6.13
CA TYR A 285 -8.88 3.80 5.47
C TYR A 285 -7.91 3.59 4.30
N TYR A 286 -7.87 4.59 3.44
CA TYR A 286 -7.07 4.62 2.24
C TYR A 286 -6.11 5.81 2.29
N ARG A 287 -4.90 5.60 1.80
CA ARG A 287 -3.94 6.67 1.53
C ARG A 287 -3.70 6.77 0.03
N TYR A 288 -3.94 7.95 -0.50
CA TYR A 288 -3.80 8.28 -1.91
C TYR A 288 -2.61 9.20 -2.11
N ILE A 289 -1.72 8.86 -3.04
CA ILE A 289 -0.63 9.72 -3.50
C ILE A 289 -0.78 9.95 -4.99
N ARG A 290 -0.90 11.22 -5.37
CA ARG A 290 -0.97 11.68 -6.76
C ARG A 290 0.24 12.56 -7.05
N VAL A 291 1.00 12.20 -8.07
CA VAL A 291 2.16 12.95 -8.56
C VAL A 291 1.87 13.55 -9.92
N PHE A 292 2.47 14.71 -10.20
CA PHE A 292 2.33 15.41 -11.47
C PHE A 292 3.71 15.65 -12.13
N PRO A 293 3.78 15.76 -13.48
CA PRO A 293 5.05 15.93 -14.19
C PRO A 293 5.83 17.20 -13.84
N ASP A 294 5.20 18.21 -13.26
CA ASP A 294 5.83 19.47 -12.83
C ASP A 294 6.43 19.41 -11.42
N GLY A 295 6.51 18.22 -10.80
CA GLY A 295 7.09 18.08 -9.47
C GLY A 295 6.11 18.38 -8.34
N VAL A 296 4.81 18.43 -8.61
CA VAL A 296 3.77 18.59 -7.57
C VAL A 296 3.33 17.22 -7.07
N ILE A 297 3.20 17.07 -5.75
CA ILE A 297 2.68 15.87 -5.08
C ILE A 297 1.48 16.24 -4.22
N MET A 298 0.50 15.36 -4.19
CA MET A 298 -0.68 15.43 -3.34
C MET A 298 -0.82 14.13 -2.56
N MET A 299 -1.03 14.23 -1.25
CA MET A 299 -1.28 13.10 -0.37
C MET A 299 -2.60 13.31 0.38
N LEU A 300 -3.45 12.30 0.40
CA LEU A 300 -4.72 12.32 1.12
C LEU A 300 -4.90 11.00 1.87
N THR A 301 -5.23 11.09 3.16
CA THR A 301 -5.68 9.93 3.95
C THR A 301 -7.18 10.09 4.19
N SER A 302 -7.99 9.12 3.75
CA SER A 302 -9.45 9.20 3.78
C SER A 302 -10.07 7.81 3.99
N PRO A 303 -11.20 7.69 4.73
CA PRO A 303 -11.98 6.46 4.80
C PRO A 303 -12.78 6.19 3.51
N GLU A 304 -12.91 7.17 2.61
CA GLU A 304 -13.64 7.03 1.36
C GLU A 304 -12.92 6.09 0.38
N GLN A 305 -13.70 5.25 -0.32
CA GLN A 305 -13.18 4.30 -1.31
C GLN A 305 -12.63 5.01 -2.56
N PRO A 306 -11.76 4.34 -3.36
CA PRO A 306 -11.13 4.95 -4.52
C PRO A 306 -12.11 5.53 -5.55
N LYS A 307 -13.31 4.94 -5.68
CA LYS A 307 -14.34 5.41 -6.62
C LYS A 307 -14.75 6.86 -6.37
N ASP A 308 -14.78 7.29 -5.11
CA ASP A 308 -15.24 8.62 -4.70
C ASP A 308 -14.11 9.66 -4.67
N VAL A 309 -12.89 9.23 -4.37
CA VAL A 309 -11.74 10.11 -4.14
C VAL A 309 -10.95 10.41 -5.41
N VAL A 310 -10.77 9.41 -6.28
CA VAL A 310 -9.82 9.50 -7.40
C VAL A 310 -10.14 10.64 -8.37
N SER A 311 -11.44 10.91 -8.60
CA SER A 311 -11.89 12.01 -9.45
C SER A 311 -11.60 13.39 -8.82
N LYS A 312 -11.68 13.49 -7.49
CA LYS A 312 -11.38 14.71 -6.73
C LYS A 312 -9.89 15.07 -6.84
N LEU A 313 -8.99 14.09 -6.97
CA LEU A 313 -7.54 14.30 -7.10
C LEU A 313 -7.07 14.63 -8.54
N ARG A 314 -7.99 14.89 -9.46
CA ARG A 314 -7.68 15.17 -10.87
C ARG A 314 -6.81 16.42 -11.06
N TRP A 315 -7.09 17.47 -10.31
CA TRP A 315 -6.47 18.79 -10.49
C TRP A 315 -5.62 19.19 -9.30
N LYS A 316 -4.52 19.91 -9.56
CA LYS A 316 -3.64 20.47 -8.52
C LYS A 316 -4.39 21.44 -7.59
N SER A 317 -5.43 22.08 -8.10
CA SER A 317 -6.31 22.99 -7.35
C SER A 317 -7.37 22.27 -6.51
N ALA A 318 -7.39 20.94 -6.48
CA ALA A 318 -8.39 20.21 -5.71
C ALA A 318 -8.32 20.55 -4.23
N SER A 319 -9.40 21.11 -3.70
CA SER A 319 -9.52 21.44 -2.29
C SER A 319 -10.38 20.36 -1.63
N VAL A 320 -9.73 19.29 -1.20
CA VAL A 320 -10.36 18.22 -0.40
C VAL A 320 -9.89 18.41 1.04
N GLU A 321 -10.81 18.27 1.99
CA GLU A 321 -10.44 18.40 3.40
C GLU A 321 -9.35 17.38 3.77
N GLY A 322 -8.32 17.86 4.47
CA GLY A 322 -7.21 17.00 4.91
C GLY A 322 -6.18 16.70 3.82
N ILE A 323 -6.29 17.28 2.62
CA ILE A 323 -5.28 17.11 1.58
C ILE A 323 -3.98 17.81 1.93
N LEU A 324 -2.88 17.09 1.75
CA LEU A 324 -1.53 17.61 1.81
C LEU A 324 -1.04 17.85 0.38
N LYS A 325 -0.46 19.03 0.14
CA LYS A 325 0.10 19.42 -1.16
C LYS A 325 1.51 19.90 -0.99
N GLY A 326 2.34 19.64 -1.98
CA GLY A 326 3.67 20.23 -2.02
C GLY A 326 4.45 19.77 -3.23
N HIS A 327 5.76 19.65 -3.05
CA HIS A 327 6.68 19.35 -4.13
C HIS A 327 7.46 18.08 -3.85
N TYR A 328 7.83 17.39 -4.92
CA TYR A 328 8.64 16.20 -4.85
C TYR A 328 9.84 16.28 -5.79
N ARG A 329 10.84 15.46 -5.47
CA ARG A 329 11.97 15.18 -6.33
C ARG A 329 12.18 13.67 -6.37
N LEU A 330 12.42 13.15 -7.56
CA LEU A 330 12.86 11.78 -7.77
C LEU A 330 14.36 11.80 -8.05
N VAL A 331 15.14 11.12 -7.21
CA VAL A 331 16.57 10.88 -7.44
C VAL A 331 16.78 9.37 -7.46
N ASP A 332 17.24 8.87 -8.59
CA ASP A 332 17.32 7.44 -8.88
C ASP A 332 15.96 6.76 -8.68
N ASN A 333 15.81 5.99 -7.61
CA ASN A 333 14.57 5.30 -7.24
C ASN A 333 13.89 5.91 -6.01
N ILE A 334 14.47 6.95 -5.41
CA ILE A 334 13.97 7.54 -4.18
C ILE A 334 13.14 8.78 -4.50
N LEU A 335 11.87 8.71 -4.13
CA LEU A 335 10.93 9.82 -4.19
C LEU A 335 10.92 10.53 -2.84
N SER A 336 11.49 11.74 -2.77
CA SER A 336 11.41 12.59 -1.57
C SER A 336 10.41 13.72 -1.82
N GLY A 337 9.45 13.88 -0.91
CA GLY A 337 8.38 14.86 -0.97
C GLY A 337 8.31 15.72 0.28
N VAL A 338 8.01 17.00 0.09
CA VAL A 338 7.74 17.96 1.17
C VAL A 338 6.34 18.51 0.94
N LEU A 339 5.42 18.25 1.88
CA LEU A 339 4.01 18.60 1.78
C LEU A 339 3.54 19.45 2.95
N GLN A 340 2.52 20.26 2.71
CA GLN A 340 1.84 21.05 3.74
C GLN A 340 0.35 20.92 3.59
N ARG A 341 -0.38 21.11 4.68
CA ARG A 341 -1.85 21.11 4.65
C ARG A 341 -2.34 22.35 3.94
N GLU A 342 -3.22 22.17 2.96
CA GLU A 342 -3.83 23.31 2.26
C GLU A 342 -4.70 24.11 3.26
N LYS A 343 -4.41 25.41 3.40
CA LYS A 343 -5.23 26.30 4.22
C LYS A 343 -6.55 26.55 3.48
N PRO A 344 -7.72 26.38 4.11
CA PRO A 344 -9.00 26.64 3.46
C PRO A 344 -9.04 28.11 3.00
N LYS A 345 -9.41 28.32 1.73
CA LYS A 345 -9.48 29.65 1.08
C LYS A 345 -10.68 30.50 1.53
N ASP A 346 -11.15 30.34 2.77
CA ASP A 346 -12.25 31.14 3.30
C ASP A 346 -11.73 32.48 3.84
N SER A 347 -11.90 33.50 2.99
CA SER A 347 -12.13 34.93 3.29
C SER A 347 -11.41 35.51 4.51
N GLU A 348 -10.52 36.47 4.27
CA GLU A 348 -9.89 37.31 5.29
C GLU A 348 -10.88 37.97 6.29
N GLY A 349 -12.19 37.97 6.00
CA GLY A 349 -13.26 38.48 6.87
C GLY A 349 -13.87 37.51 7.88
N SER A 350 -13.89 36.18 7.65
CA SER A 350 -14.56 35.22 8.56
C SER A 350 -13.61 34.65 9.63
N TYR A 351 -12.34 34.45 9.26
CA TYR A 351 -11.28 33.97 10.17
C TYR A 351 -11.02 34.92 11.35
N GLN A 352 -11.26 36.24 11.18
CA GLN A 352 -11.14 37.21 12.26
C GLN A 352 -12.25 37.08 13.32
N ARG A 353 -13.47 36.67 12.95
CA ARG A 353 -14.57 36.46 13.92
C ARG A 353 -14.37 35.17 14.73
N PHE A 354 -13.85 34.11 14.11
CA PHE A 354 -13.56 32.85 14.81
C PHE A 354 -12.42 33.01 15.83
N LYS A 355 -11.38 33.80 15.51
CA LYS A 355 -10.29 34.14 16.46
C LYS A 355 -10.74 34.89 17.70
N ARG A 356 -11.81 35.71 17.62
CA ARG A 356 -12.32 36.45 18.80
C ARG A 356 -13.11 35.56 19.77
N ARG A 357 -13.74 34.48 19.30
CA ARG A 357 -14.52 33.57 20.14
C ARG A 357 -13.67 32.46 20.78
N ASN A 358 -12.52 32.13 20.20
CA ASN A 358 -11.67 31.02 20.67
C ASN A 358 -10.45 31.46 21.49
N ARG A 359 -10.42 32.70 21.98
CA ARG A 359 -9.29 33.25 22.77
C ARG A 359 -9.22 32.68 24.21
N ASN A 360 -10.21 31.88 24.63
CA ASN A 360 -10.28 31.30 25.98
C ASN A 360 -9.80 29.84 26.08
N ASN A 361 -9.49 29.16 24.98
CA ASN A 361 -8.88 27.82 25.04
C ASN A 361 -7.42 27.90 24.58
N ASN A 362 -6.52 27.92 25.56
CA ASN A 362 -5.08 27.72 25.41
C ASN A 362 -4.80 26.33 24.80
N VAL A 363 -4.87 26.22 23.49
CA VAL A 363 -4.21 25.14 22.74
C VAL A 363 -3.14 25.80 21.89
N SER A 364 -1.88 25.52 22.23
CA SER A 364 -0.65 26.01 21.62
C SER A 364 -0.80 26.22 20.11
N GLY A 365 -0.75 27.49 19.68
CA GLY A 365 -1.05 27.91 18.31
C GLY A 365 -0.02 27.40 17.30
N VAL A 366 -0.24 26.19 16.79
CA VAL A 366 0.47 25.62 15.64
C VAL A 366 0.35 26.60 14.46
N LYS A 367 1.50 27.11 14.01
CA LYS A 367 1.60 28.08 12.92
C LYS A 367 1.63 27.37 11.58
N GLU A 368 2.41 26.30 11.49
CA GLU A 368 2.69 25.59 10.25
C GLU A 368 3.09 24.14 10.53
N GLN A 369 2.69 23.24 9.63
CA GLN A 369 3.07 21.83 9.66
C GLN A 369 3.57 21.43 8.28
N THR A 370 4.78 20.89 8.26
CA THR A 370 5.46 20.41 7.06
C THR A 370 5.69 18.91 7.20
N PHE A 371 5.24 18.15 6.22
CA PHE A 371 5.35 16.71 6.17
C PHE A 371 6.46 16.32 5.20
N HIS A 372 7.43 15.54 5.70
CA HIS A 372 8.51 14.99 4.90
C HIS A 372 8.22 13.51 4.66
N VAL A 373 8.22 13.10 3.41
CA VAL A 373 7.93 11.72 3.00
C VAL A 373 8.98 11.25 2.04
N GLU A 374 9.44 10.01 2.23
CA GLU A 374 10.35 9.36 1.29
C GLU A 374 9.85 7.97 0.94
N PHE A 375 9.93 7.64 -0.35
CA PHE A 375 9.52 6.36 -0.87
C PHE A 375 10.59 5.75 -1.76
N ASN A 376 10.74 4.43 -1.68
CA ASN A 376 11.46 3.66 -2.68
C ASN A 376 10.49 3.27 -3.79
N LEU A 377 10.81 3.65 -5.02
CA LEU A 377 10.07 3.29 -6.22
C LEU A 377 10.50 1.89 -6.66
N THR A 378 9.62 0.92 -6.45
CA THR A 378 9.84 -0.48 -6.82
C THR A 378 8.76 -0.98 -7.77
N GLY A 379 8.95 -2.18 -8.31
CA GLY A 379 7.98 -2.86 -9.16
C GLY A 379 8.36 -4.30 -9.39
N PRO A 380 7.39 -5.21 -9.61
CA PRO A 380 7.70 -6.61 -9.87
C PRO A 380 8.23 -6.79 -11.30
N GLY A 381 9.41 -7.41 -11.45
CA GLY A 381 9.96 -7.85 -12.73
C GLY A 381 10.18 -6.70 -13.73
N ARG A 382 9.53 -6.76 -14.90
CA ARG A 382 9.58 -5.72 -15.94
C ARG A 382 8.65 -4.52 -15.65
N CYS A 383 7.82 -4.60 -14.62
CA CYS A 383 6.84 -3.56 -14.25
C CYS A 383 7.40 -2.62 -13.17
N ASN A 384 8.60 -2.09 -13.41
CA ASN A 384 9.18 -1.03 -12.60
C ASN A 384 8.17 0.12 -12.49
N ASN A 385 8.20 0.87 -11.39
CA ASN A 385 7.42 2.11 -11.18
C ASN A 385 5.97 1.97 -10.68
N THR A 386 5.58 0.79 -10.23
CA THR A 386 4.20 0.49 -9.84
C THR A 386 3.98 0.45 -8.33
N LYS A 387 5.04 0.46 -7.52
CA LYS A 387 4.98 0.36 -6.07
C LYS A 387 5.81 1.47 -5.41
N LEU A 388 5.26 2.08 -4.37
CA LEU A 388 5.97 3.01 -3.49
C LEU A 388 6.06 2.39 -2.10
N GLU A 389 7.28 2.04 -1.68
CA GLU A 389 7.57 1.53 -0.35
C GLU A 389 8.00 2.68 0.56
N TRP A 390 7.51 2.71 1.80
CA TRP A 390 7.87 3.76 2.75
C TRP A 390 9.34 3.64 3.17
N LEU A 391 10.07 4.74 3.10
CA LEU A 391 11.42 4.87 3.64
C LEU A 391 11.44 5.81 4.85
N HIS A 392 10.71 6.94 4.76
CA HIS A 392 10.65 7.93 5.82
C HIS A 392 9.30 8.65 5.83
N TYR A 393 8.79 8.96 7.03
CA TYR A 393 7.66 9.86 7.20
C TYR A 393 7.81 10.63 8.51
N SER A 394 7.88 11.96 8.42
CA SER A 394 7.91 12.84 9.59
C SER A 394 7.06 14.10 9.38
N CYS A 395 6.68 14.72 10.49
CA CYS A 395 5.99 15.99 10.53
C CYS A 395 6.80 16.98 11.38
N GLU A 396 7.21 18.07 10.76
CA GLU A 396 7.80 19.24 11.41
C GLU A 396 6.68 20.24 11.75
N THR A 397 6.50 20.52 13.03
CA THR A 397 5.50 21.48 13.52
C THR A 397 6.17 22.73 14.06
N TRP A 398 5.79 23.88 13.51
CA TRP A 398 6.23 25.20 13.95
C TRP A 398 5.17 25.84 14.82
N TYR A 399 5.54 26.27 16.03
CA TYR A 399 4.64 26.97 16.96
C TYR A 399 4.86 28.48 16.91
N SER A 400 3.79 29.25 17.09
CA SER A 400 3.87 30.72 17.04
C SER A 400 4.74 31.33 18.16
N ALA A 401 5.00 30.57 19.23
CA ALA A 401 5.74 31.02 20.42
C ALA A 401 7.19 30.53 20.46
N SER A 402 7.60 29.59 19.58
CA SER A 402 8.95 29.02 19.57
C SER A 402 9.61 29.23 18.21
N THR A 403 10.91 29.54 18.23
CA THR A 403 11.78 29.54 17.03
C THR A 403 12.29 28.15 16.68
N VAL A 404 12.06 27.16 17.56
CA VAL A 404 12.44 25.76 17.36
C VAL A 404 11.21 24.99 16.92
N ALA A 405 11.34 24.24 15.83
CA ALA A 405 10.33 23.32 15.35
C ALA A 405 10.40 21.98 16.10
N SER A 406 9.24 21.39 16.39
CA SER A 406 9.19 20.02 16.89
C SER A 406 9.04 19.05 15.72
N VAL A 407 9.93 18.08 15.61
CA VAL A 407 9.84 17.01 14.61
C VAL A 407 9.27 15.78 15.28
N SER A 408 8.18 15.26 14.72
CA SER A 408 7.57 13.98 15.10
C SER A 408 7.70 13.00 13.94
N GLU A 409 8.40 11.90 14.18
CA GLU A 409 8.57 10.82 13.21
C GLU A 409 7.47 9.76 13.38
N PHE A 410 6.97 9.24 12.27
CA PHE A 410 5.94 8.20 12.27
C PHE A 410 6.58 6.81 12.22
N ASP A 411 6.07 5.88 13.04
CA ASP A 411 6.48 4.48 12.96
C ASP A 411 5.93 3.83 11.69
N LEU A 412 6.84 3.40 10.82
CA LEU A 412 6.52 2.80 9.51
C LEU A 412 6.24 1.30 9.60
N SER A 413 6.38 0.66 10.77
CA SER A 413 6.18 -0.79 10.95
C SER A 413 4.79 -1.28 10.50
N SER A 414 3.78 -0.43 10.66
CA SER A 414 2.38 -0.69 10.29
C SER A 414 2.02 -0.21 8.87
N PHE A 415 2.95 0.43 8.17
CA PHE A 415 2.68 1.10 6.90
C PHE A 415 2.89 0.14 5.74
N HIS A 416 1.80 -0.12 5.02
CA HIS A 416 1.84 -0.94 3.82
C HIS A 416 2.28 -0.09 2.61
N PRO A 417 2.94 -0.71 1.61
CA PRO A 417 3.33 -0.01 0.40
C PRO A 417 2.11 0.50 -0.39
N LEU A 418 2.29 1.60 -1.13
CA LEU A 418 1.26 2.09 -2.05
C LEU A 418 1.41 1.44 -3.42
N ILE A 419 0.31 0.93 -3.95
CA ILE A 419 0.25 0.28 -5.26
C ILE A 419 -0.38 1.23 -6.27
N PHE A 420 0.22 1.31 -7.45
CA PHE A 420 -0.26 2.15 -8.53
C PHE A 420 -1.59 1.62 -9.10
N SER A 421 -2.61 2.46 -9.05
CA SER A 421 -3.91 2.22 -9.67
C SER A 421 -4.12 3.17 -10.84
N ARG A 422 -4.19 2.60 -12.04
CA ARG A 422 -4.36 3.35 -13.29
C ARG A 422 -5.80 3.84 -13.47
N VAL A 423 -5.98 5.07 -13.93
CA VAL A 423 -7.30 5.57 -14.34
C VAL A 423 -7.47 5.53 -15.86
N LYS A 424 -8.71 5.62 -16.35
CA LYS A 424 -8.97 5.67 -17.80
C LYS A 424 -8.37 6.92 -18.44
N SER A 425 -8.68 8.08 -17.88
CA SER A 425 -8.08 9.37 -18.21
C SER A 425 -8.47 10.38 -17.13
N TYR A 426 -7.53 11.24 -16.74
CA TYR A 426 -7.85 12.41 -15.93
C TYR A 426 -8.36 13.56 -16.80
N THR A 427 -7.90 13.72 -18.04
CA THR A 427 -8.18 14.90 -18.87
C THR A 427 -8.68 14.50 -20.24
N ARG A 428 -9.84 15.04 -20.64
CA ARG A 428 -10.37 14.88 -22.01
C ARG A 428 -9.84 15.90 -23.01
N ALA A 429 -9.07 16.88 -22.54
CA ALA A 429 -8.55 17.98 -23.35
C ALA A 429 -7.08 18.25 -22.98
N ALA A 430 -6.28 18.59 -24.00
CA ALA A 430 -4.92 19.04 -23.86
C ALA A 430 -4.88 20.57 -23.76
N VAL A 431 -4.16 21.10 -22.77
CA VAL A 431 -3.99 22.55 -22.58
C VAL A 431 -2.80 23.06 -23.39
N LEU A 432 -1.70 22.30 -23.39
CA LEU A 432 -0.45 22.60 -24.08
C LEU A 432 0.10 21.32 -24.72
N PRO A 433 0.80 21.42 -25.87
CA PRO A 433 1.53 20.30 -26.42
C PRO A 433 2.70 19.92 -25.50
N LEU A 434 3.22 18.70 -25.71
CA LEU A 434 4.37 18.14 -25.00
C LEU A 434 5.59 19.08 -24.97
#